data_AF-L1QIK4-F1
#
_entry.id   AF-L1QIK4-F1
#
_cell.length_a   1.000
_cell.length_b   1.000
_cell.length_c   1.000
_cell.angle_alpha   90.00
_cell.angle_beta   90.00
_cell.angle_gamma   90.00
#
_symmetry.space_group_name_H-M   'P 1'
#
loop_
_entity.id
_entity.type
_entity.pdbx_description
1 polymer ?
#
loop_
_entity_poly.entity_id
_entity_poly.type
_entity_poly.pdbx_seq_one_letter_code
_entity_poly.pdbx_strand_id
1 'polypeptide(L)'
;MQVEIKIIIEVCKNINRFVQEKQGNYIVFLPSFDYLNKVYKEYVRIYGDENILLQEENLSEEKKEEFLSNFKIGANKIGFSVVGGMFSEGVDLPGERLIGAVVVGVGFPRISVENNIIAEYFEQNGFDYSYTYPGMNKVFQSVGRVIRTETDKGRVLLIDNRYLNNKYKRMLPQEWNIKLYK
;
A
#
# COMPACT_ATOMS: atom_id res chain seq x y z
N MET A 1 -11.60 17.97 11.20
CA MET A 1 -10.98 18.69 10.06
C MET A 1 -9.49 18.99 10.27
N GLN A 2 -9.07 19.79 11.27
CA GLN A 2 -7.63 20.09 11.47
C GLN A 2 -6.75 18.87 11.84
N VAL A 3 -7.27 17.91 12.61
CA VAL A 3 -6.53 16.69 12.99
C VAL A 3 -6.30 15.78 11.79
N GLU A 4 -7.32 15.57 10.95
CA GLU A 4 -7.23 14.74 9.74
C GLU A 4 -6.20 15.29 8.75
N ILE A 5 -6.20 16.61 8.53
CA ILE A 5 -5.22 17.27 7.65
C ILE A 5 -3.79 17.08 8.18
N LYS A 6 -3.56 17.20 9.50
CA LYS A 6 -2.24 16.94 10.10
C LYS A 6 -1.76 15.51 9.87
N ILE A 7 -2.66 14.53 9.98
CA ILE A 7 -2.34 13.12 9.73
C ILE A 7 -1.97 12.91 8.26
N ILE A 8 -2.74 13.47 7.32
CA ILE A 8 -2.45 13.36 5.89
C ILE A 8 -1.08 13.97 5.56
N ILE A 9 -0.78 15.16 6.09
CA ILE A 9 0.52 15.81 5.92
C ILE A 9 1.66 14.89 6.41
N GLU A 10 1.49 14.26 7.56
CA GLU A 10 2.49 13.35 8.11
C GLU A 10 2.67 12.08 7.26
N VAL A 11 1.58 11.55 6.71
CA VAL A 11 1.65 10.46 5.71
C VAL A 11 2.42 10.91 4.48
N CYS A 12 2.14 12.09 3.92
CA CYS A 12 2.86 12.62 2.76
C CYS A 12 4.36 12.80 3.03
N LYS A 13 4.74 13.29 4.22
CA LYS A 13 6.16 13.42 4.63
C LYS A 13 6.85 12.07 4.70
N ASN A 14 6.21 11.07 5.32
CA ASN A 14 6.79 9.74 5.44
C ASN A 14 6.93 9.06 4.07
N ILE A 15 5.94 9.19 3.18
CA ILE A 15 6.03 8.73 1.79
C ILE A 15 7.23 9.39 1.12
N ASN A 16 7.32 10.73 1.14
CA ASN A 16 8.38 11.45 0.44
C ASN A 16 9.77 11.07 0.97
N ARG A 17 9.97 11.10 2.29
CA ARG A 17 11.26 10.72 2.90
C ARG A 17 11.68 9.32 2.43
N PHE A 18 10.76 8.36 2.48
CA PHE A 18 11.05 6.97 2.12
C PHE A 18 11.45 6.78 0.66
N VAL A 19 10.74 7.44 -0.28
CA VAL A 19 11.05 7.35 -1.72
C VAL A 19 12.33 8.10 -2.08
N GLN A 20 12.69 9.17 -1.34
CA GLN A 20 13.93 9.92 -1.59
C GLN A 20 15.18 9.21 -1.07
N GLU A 21 15.07 8.36 -0.03
CA GLU A 21 16.20 7.59 0.50
C GLU A 21 16.82 6.62 -0.54
N LYS A 22 16.06 6.20 -1.55
CA LYS A 22 16.56 5.44 -2.70
C LYS A 22 15.74 5.76 -3.93
N GLN A 23 16.34 6.44 -4.91
CA GLN A 23 15.65 6.74 -6.17
C GLN A 23 15.23 5.47 -6.90
N GLY A 24 14.02 5.50 -7.46
CA GLY A 24 13.46 4.43 -8.27
C GLY A 24 11.94 4.43 -8.24
N ASN A 25 11.38 3.32 -8.68
CA ASN A 25 9.95 3.15 -8.85
C ASN A 25 9.27 2.64 -7.56
N TYR A 26 8.18 3.31 -7.16
CA TYR A 26 7.40 2.99 -5.96
C TYR A 26 5.90 2.95 -6.24
N ILE A 27 5.18 2.11 -5.51
CA ILE A 27 3.72 2.19 -5.41
C ILE A 27 3.31 2.45 -3.97
N VAL A 28 2.47 3.47 -3.78
CA VAL A 28 1.82 3.83 -2.52
C VAL A 28 0.40 3.28 -2.55
N PHE A 29 0.09 2.36 -1.64
CA PHE A 29 -1.21 1.74 -1.49
C PHE A 29 -1.99 2.37 -0.34
N LEU A 30 -3.20 2.86 -0.64
CA LEU A 30 -4.09 3.57 0.26
C LEU A 30 -5.37 2.75 0.52
N PRO A 31 -6.04 2.91 1.68
CA PRO A 31 -7.15 2.04 2.07
C PRO A 31 -8.45 2.28 1.28
N SER A 32 -8.59 3.41 0.60
CA SER A 32 -9.78 3.75 -0.19
C SER A 32 -9.48 4.82 -1.24
N PHE A 33 -10.33 4.94 -2.26
CA PHE A 33 -10.22 6.02 -3.25
C PHE A 33 -10.40 7.42 -2.65
N ASP A 34 -11.29 7.58 -1.66
CA ASP A 34 -11.43 8.85 -0.93
C ASP A 34 -10.11 9.27 -0.27
N TYR A 35 -9.48 8.33 0.47
CA TYR A 35 -8.23 8.61 1.15
C TYR A 35 -7.06 8.79 0.17
N LEU A 36 -7.03 7.98 -0.90
CA LEU A 36 -6.09 8.14 -2.01
C LEU A 36 -6.15 9.54 -2.60
N ASN A 37 -7.34 10.04 -2.94
CA ASN A 37 -7.52 11.36 -3.52
C ASN A 37 -7.10 12.47 -2.54
N LYS A 38 -7.39 12.33 -1.25
CA LYS A 38 -6.95 13.27 -0.21
C LYS A 38 -5.43 13.32 -0.08
N VAL A 39 -4.78 12.17 0.05
CA VAL A 39 -3.32 12.07 0.18
C VAL A 39 -2.63 12.53 -1.10
N TYR A 40 -3.10 12.11 -2.27
CA TYR A 40 -2.54 12.52 -3.56
C TYR A 40 -2.58 14.04 -3.73
N LYS A 41 -3.74 14.67 -3.51
CA LYS A 41 -3.89 16.13 -3.64
C LYS A 41 -2.92 16.87 -2.72
N GLU A 42 -2.81 16.43 -1.48
CA GLU A 42 -1.91 17.05 -0.51
C GLU A 42 -0.44 16.79 -0.85
N TYR A 43 -0.09 15.60 -1.33
CA TYR A 43 1.25 15.26 -1.76
C TYR A 43 1.70 16.14 -2.93
N VAL A 44 0.87 16.25 -3.97
CA VAL A 44 1.13 17.12 -5.15
C VAL A 44 1.25 18.58 -4.72
N ARG A 45 0.40 19.05 -3.81
CA ARG A 45 0.46 20.41 -3.28
C ARG A 45 1.80 20.74 -2.61
N ILE A 46 2.41 19.76 -1.94
CA ILE A 46 3.66 19.97 -1.17
C ILE A 46 4.90 19.72 -2.03
N TYR A 47 4.87 18.71 -2.91
CA TYR A 47 6.07 18.19 -3.59
C TYR A 47 6.02 18.24 -5.13
N GLY A 48 4.91 18.67 -5.73
CA GLY A 48 4.69 18.63 -7.18
C GLY A 48 4.12 17.30 -7.67
N ASP A 49 3.73 17.26 -8.94
CA ASP A 49 3.16 16.10 -9.64
C ASP A 49 4.14 15.41 -10.59
N GLU A 50 5.40 15.87 -10.65
CA GLU A 50 6.43 15.26 -11.47
C GLU A 50 6.61 13.78 -11.11
N ASN A 51 6.53 12.93 -12.13
CA ASN A 51 6.69 11.47 -12.00
C ASN A 51 5.62 10.76 -11.15
N ILE A 52 4.52 11.42 -10.83
CA ILE A 52 3.41 10.80 -10.12
C ILE A 52 2.43 10.16 -11.11
N LEU A 53 1.94 8.98 -10.75
CA LEU A 53 0.86 8.30 -11.45
C LEU A 53 -0.30 8.10 -10.47
N LEU A 54 -1.53 8.32 -10.92
CA LEU A 54 -2.73 8.16 -10.10
C LEU A 54 -3.61 7.05 -10.69
N GLN A 55 -3.99 6.07 -9.88
CA GLN A 55 -5.00 5.10 -10.27
C GLN A 55 -6.38 5.77 -10.38
N GLU A 56 -7.04 5.63 -11.53
CA GLU A 56 -8.45 6.01 -11.70
C GLU A 56 -9.40 4.95 -11.11
N GLU A 57 -10.61 5.39 -10.76
CA GLU A 57 -11.71 4.48 -10.40
C GLU A 57 -12.20 3.73 -11.65
N ASN A 58 -12.52 2.43 -11.51
CA ASN A 58 -13.04 1.57 -12.59
C ASN A 58 -12.13 1.50 -13.83
N LEU A 59 -10.84 1.33 -13.60
CA LEU A 59 -9.84 1.18 -14.65
C LEU A 59 -10.11 -0.12 -15.46
N SER A 60 -10.07 -0.03 -16.79
CA SER A 60 -10.04 -1.22 -17.65
C SER A 60 -8.70 -1.93 -17.54
N GLU A 61 -8.64 -3.19 -18.02
CA GLU A 61 -7.39 -3.94 -18.08
C GLU A 61 -6.33 -3.27 -18.97
N GLU A 62 -6.76 -2.65 -20.08
CA GLU A 62 -5.87 -1.87 -20.96
C GLU A 62 -5.23 -0.67 -20.23
N LYS A 63 -6.04 0.12 -19.52
CA LYS A 63 -5.54 1.25 -18.72
C LYS A 63 -4.65 0.79 -17.55
N LYS A 64 -4.85 -0.43 -17.04
CA LYS A 64 -3.97 -1.06 -16.04
C LYS A 64 -2.59 -1.28 -16.64
N GLU A 65 -2.54 -1.90 -17.80
CA GLU A 65 -1.29 -2.16 -18.52
C GLU A 65 -0.58 -0.85 -18.86
N GLU A 66 -1.32 0.17 -19.30
CA GLU A 66 -0.79 1.51 -19.56
C GLU A 66 -0.15 2.09 -18.29
N PHE A 67 -0.85 2.07 -17.15
CA PHE A 67 -0.32 2.52 -15.87
C PHE A 67 0.98 1.78 -15.50
N LEU A 68 1.01 0.45 -15.64
CA LEU A 68 2.18 -0.37 -15.34
C LEU A 68 3.35 -0.15 -16.32
N SER A 69 3.05 0.17 -17.58
CA SER A 69 4.05 0.41 -18.63
C SER A 69 4.95 1.62 -18.33
N ASN A 70 4.47 2.56 -17.51
CA ASN A 70 5.21 3.73 -17.07
C ASN A 70 6.35 3.40 -16.09
N PHE A 71 6.29 2.25 -15.41
CA PHE A 71 7.31 1.78 -14.47
C PHE A 71 8.46 1.10 -15.22
N LYS A 72 9.27 1.92 -15.91
CA LYS A 72 10.51 1.50 -16.58
C LYS A 72 11.70 1.70 -15.63
N ILE A 73 12.79 0.96 -15.85
CA ILE A 73 14.02 1.12 -15.07
C ILE A 73 14.51 2.58 -15.21
N GLY A 74 14.81 3.23 -14.08
CA GLY A 74 15.25 4.63 -14.04
C GLY A 74 14.16 5.69 -14.24
N ALA A 75 12.89 5.30 -14.39
CA ALA A 75 11.78 6.25 -14.60
C ALA A 75 11.40 7.04 -13.34
N ASN A 76 11.80 6.56 -12.16
CA ASN A 76 11.58 7.18 -10.85
C ASN A 76 10.10 7.55 -10.59
N LYS A 77 9.18 6.66 -10.98
CA LYS A 77 7.72 6.87 -10.86
C LYS A 77 7.20 6.54 -9.47
N ILE A 78 6.25 7.34 -8.99
CA ILE A 78 5.49 7.09 -7.76
C ILE A 78 4.02 6.89 -8.14
N GLY A 79 3.53 5.65 -8.07
CA GLY A 79 2.12 5.33 -8.30
C GLY A 79 1.29 5.39 -7.03
N PHE A 80 0.18 6.11 -7.04
CA PHE A 80 -0.82 6.09 -5.99
C PHE A 80 -1.97 5.15 -6.38
N SER A 81 -2.23 4.15 -5.56
CA SER A 81 -3.18 3.07 -5.82
C SER A 81 -3.92 2.65 -4.55
N VAL A 82 -5.04 1.93 -4.66
CA VAL A 82 -5.75 1.37 -3.50
C VAL A 82 -5.26 -0.05 -3.15
N VAL A 83 -5.17 -0.34 -1.86
CA VAL A 83 -4.89 -1.70 -1.34
C VAL A 83 -5.98 -2.66 -1.81
N GLY A 84 -5.61 -3.85 -2.28
CA GLY A 84 -6.59 -4.86 -2.71
C GLY A 84 -7.33 -4.51 -4.01
N GLY A 85 -6.87 -3.49 -4.76
CA GLY A 85 -7.39 -3.16 -6.08
C GLY A 85 -6.74 -4.00 -7.19
N MET A 86 -7.05 -3.68 -8.44
CA MET A 86 -6.48 -4.39 -9.59
C MET A 86 -4.95 -4.44 -9.65
N PHE A 87 -4.23 -3.59 -8.91
CA PHE A 87 -2.77 -3.58 -8.86
C PHE A 87 -2.17 -4.43 -7.74
N SER A 88 -2.98 -5.00 -6.84
CA SER A 88 -2.53 -6.06 -5.92
C SER A 88 -2.58 -7.46 -6.54
N GLU A 89 -3.32 -7.62 -7.64
CA GLU A 89 -3.49 -8.88 -8.38
C GLU A 89 -2.96 -8.75 -9.82
N GLY A 90 -2.09 -9.67 -10.26
CA GLY A 90 -1.62 -9.72 -11.66
C GLY A 90 -0.71 -8.58 -12.13
N VAL A 91 0.01 -7.89 -11.23
CA VAL A 91 1.04 -6.91 -11.61
C VAL A 91 2.40 -7.59 -11.72
N ASP A 92 3.03 -7.52 -12.89
CA ASP A 92 4.37 -8.04 -13.15
C ASP A 92 5.34 -6.92 -13.60
N LEU A 93 6.05 -6.32 -12.64
CA LEU A 93 7.09 -5.29 -12.86
C LEU A 93 8.51 -5.74 -12.46
N PRO A 94 9.14 -6.72 -13.14
CA PRO A 94 10.27 -7.46 -12.59
C PRO A 94 11.52 -6.61 -12.33
N GLY A 95 12.30 -7.01 -11.32
CA GLY A 95 13.57 -6.39 -10.96
C GLY A 95 13.44 -4.92 -10.57
N GLU A 96 14.31 -4.08 -11.12
CA GLU A 96 14.38 -2.65 -10.78
C GLU A 96 13.22 -1.81 -11.32
N ARG A 97 12.25 -2.42 -12.02
CA ARG A 97 11.03 -1.75 -12.44
C ARG A 97 10.12 -1.39 -11.27
N LEU A 98 10.26 -2.03 -10.10
CA LEU A 98 9.56 -1.64 -8.87
C LEU A 98 10.44 -1.96 -7.66
N ILE A 99 11.04 -0.94 -7.04
CA ILE A 99 12.02 -1.13 -5.97
C ILE A 99 11.43 -0.99 -4.56
N GLY A 100 10.20 -0.51 -4.45
CA GLY A 100 9.55 -0.36 -3.15
C GLY A 100 8.04 -0.22 -3.18
N ALA A 101 7.43 -0.45 -2.02
CA ALA A 101 6.03 -0.13 -1.77
C ALA A 101 5.85 0.60 -0.44
N VAL A 102 4.84 1.46 -0.40
CA VAL A 102 4.32 2.05 0.83
C VAL A 102 2.90 1.55 1.01
N VAL A 103 2.52 1.08 2.20
CA VAL A 103 1.15 0.66 2.51
C VAL A 103 0.66 1.48 3.70
N VAL A 104 -0.43 2.21 3.51
CA VAL A 104 -1.07 3.00 4.57
C VAL A 104 -2.27 2.24 5.12
N GLY A 105 -2.27 1.99 6.43
CA GLY A 105 -3.25 1.13 7.08
C GLY A 105 -2.93 -0.36 6.94
N VAL A 106 -3.86 -1.21 7.35
CA VAL A 106 -3.71 -2.69 7.35
C VAL A 106 -4.62 -3.39 6.33
N GLY A 107 -5.10 -2.66 5.31
CA GLY A 107 -5.85 -3.22 4.18
C GLY A 107 -7.23 -3.81 4.52
N PHE A 108 -7.84 -3.42 5.66
CA PHE A 108 -9.13 -3.97 6.07
C PHE A 108 -10.18 -3.93 4.94
N PRO A 109 -10.98 -4.99 4.78
CA PRO A 109 -12.10 -4.96 3.87
C PRO A 109 -13.10 -3.89 4.34
N ARG A 110 -13.92 -3.39 3.40
CA ARG A 110 -15.06 -2.55 3.76
C ARG A 110 -16.00 -3.35 4.65
N ILE A 111 -16.65 -2.66 5.58
CA ILE A 111 -17.73 -3.25 6.37
C ILE A 111 -18.81 -3.72 5.41
N SER A 112 -19.23 -4.97 5.56
CA SER A 112 -20.27 -5.60 4.75
C SER A 112 -21.09 -6.55 5.61
N VAL A 113 -22.32 -6.84 5.17
CA VAL A 113 -23.21 -7.77 5.88
C VAL A 113 -22.58 -9.16 5.93
N GLU A 114 -21.93 -9.58 4.85
CA GLU A 114 -21.25 -10.87 4.75
C GLU A 114 -20.12 -10.97 5.78
N ASN A 115 -19.29 -9.93 5.91
CA ASN A 115 -18.22 -9.90 6.90
C ASN A 115 -18.76 -9.89 8.34
N ASN A 116 -19.91 -9.26 8.58
CA ASN A 116 -20.57 -9.29 9.88
C ASN A 116 -21.10 -10.69 10.20
N ILE A 117 -21.72 -11.38 9.25
CA ILE A 117 -22.19 -12.78 9.41
C ILE A 117 -21.00 -13.70 9.74
N ILE A 118 -19.87 -13.55 9.03
CA ILE A 118 -18.65 -14.31 9.33
C ILE A 118 -18.15 -13.96 10.74
N ALA A 119 -18.16 -12.68 11.11
CA ALA A 119 -17.72 -12.25 12.44
C ALA A 119 -18.60 -12.85 13.55
N GLU A 120 -19.91 -12.85 13.36
CA GLU A 120 -20.87 -13.46 14.30
C GLU A 120 -20.65 -14.96 14.43
N TYR A 121 -20.43 -15.67 13.32
CA TYR A 121 -20.19 -17.12 13.32
C TYR A 121 -18.94 -17.53 14.11
N PHE A 122 -17.86 -16.75 14.03
CA PHE A 122 -16.59 -17.04 14.72
C PHE A 122 -16.45 -16.37 16.10
N GLU A 123 -17.51 -15.71 16.58
CA GLU A 123 -17.61 -15.07 17.90
C GLU A 123 -16.35 -14.27 18.30
N GLN A 124 -15.59 -14.76 19.29
CA GLN A 124 -14.42 -14.09 19.86
C GLN A 124 -13.29 -13.88 18.83
N ASN A 125 -13.18 -14.77 17.85
CA ASN A 125 -12.22 -14.65 16.75
C ASN A 125 -12.85 -14.03 15.49
N GLY A 126 -14.12 -13.63 15.55
CA GLY A 126 -14.91 -13.09 14.45
C GLY A 126 -14.20 -12.02 13.66
N PHE A 127 -13.76 -10.97 14.36
CA PHE A 127 -13.06 -9.83 13.76
C PHE A 127 -11.77 -10.22 13.03
N ASP A 128 -11.10 -11.28 13.49
CA ASP A 128 -9.83 -11.70 12.93
C ASP A 128 -10.03 -12.40 11.60
N TYR A 129 -11.00 -13.30 11.55
CA TYR A 129 -11.35 -14.02 10.32
C TYR A 129 -12.02 -13.14 9.28
N SER A 130 -12.85 -12.16 9.68
CA SER A 130 -13.57 -11.31 8.74
C SER A 130 -12.82 -10.05 8.30
N TYR A 131 -11.94 -9.48 9.13
CA TYR A 131 -11.24 -8.22 8.81
C TYR A 131 -9.73 -8.32 8.88
N THR A 132 -9.17 -8.89 9.96
CA THR A 132 -7.72 -8.80 10.19
C THR A 132 -6.92 -9.64 9.21
N TYR A 133 -7.18 -10.95 9.12
CA TYR A 133 -6.46 -11.83 8.21
C TYR A 133 -6.72 -11.47 6.73
N PRO A 134 -7.97 -11.20 6.29
CA PRO A 134 -8.21 -10.74 4.93
C PRO A 134 -7.49 -9.43 4.60
N GLY A 135 -7.44 -8.48 5.54
CA GLY A 135 -6.73 -7.22 5.34
C GLY A 135 -5.23 -7.42 5.20
N MET A 136 -4.63 -8.21 6.09
CA MET A 136 -3.21 -8.54 6.02
C MET A 136 -2.85 -9.32 4.75
N ASN A 137 -3.72 -10.21 4.27
CA ASN A 137 -3.53 -10.88 2.98
C ASN A 137 -3.44 -9.88 1.83
N LYS A 138 -4.30 -8.84 1.80
CA LYS A 138 -4.20 -7.78 0.80
C LYS A 138 -2.90 -6.98 0.91
N VAL A 139 -2.44 -6.70 2.14
CA VAL A 139 -1.13 -6.05 2.37
C VAL A 139 -0.02 -6.91 1.79
N PHE A 140 0.00 -8.22 2.07
CA PHE A 140 1.01 -9.13 1.55
C PHE A 140 0.94 -9.30 0.05
N GLN A 141 -0.27 -9.32 -0.53
CA GLN A 141 -0.44 -9.33 -1.98
C GLN A 141 0.12 -8.07 -2.62
N SER A 142 -0.11 -6.88 -2.03
CA SER A 142 0.46 -5.62 -2.50
C SER A 142 1.99 -5.60 -2.41
N VAL A 143 2.55 -6.08 -1.29
CA VAL A 143 3.99 -6.03 -1.03
C VAL A 143 4.77 -7.13 -1.76
N GLY A 144 4.24 -8.35 -1.83
CA GLY A 144 4.87 -9.50 -2.48
C GLY A 144 5.07 -9.33 -3.99
N ARG A 145 4.58 -8.24 -4.59
CA ARG A 145 4.88 -7.86 -5.97
C ARG A 145 6.14 -6.99 -6.09
N VAL A 146 6.64 -6.42 -5.00
CA VAL A 146 7.92 -5.71 -4.94
C VAL A 146 9.08 -6.67 -4.71
N ILE A 147 8.84 -7.74 -3.93
CA ILE A 147 9.85 -8.74 -3.57
C ILE A 147 9.36 -10.09 -4.10
N ARG A 148 9.89 -10.56 -5.24
CA ARG A 148 9.35 -11.74 -5.96
C ARG A 148 10.25 -12.95 -5.93
N THR A 149 11.55 -12.72 -5.95
CA THR A 149 12.56 -13.77 -5.88
C THR A 149 13.37 -13.62 -4.59
N GLU A 150 14.02 -14.70 -4.16
CA GLU A 150 14.93 -14.69 -3.01
C GLU A 150 16.10 -13.69 -3.19
N THR A 151 16.39 -13.33 -4.44
CA THR A 151 17.42 -12.35 -4.80
C THR A 151 16.90 -10.93 -4.93
N ASP A 152 15.59 -10.73 -5.06
CA ASP A 152 15.02 -9.39 -5.21
C ASP A 152 15.14 -8.62 -3.90
N LYS A 153 15.70 -7.40 -4.00
CA LYS A 153 15.82 -6.49 -2.86
C LYS A 153 14.88 -5.32 -3.03
N GLY A 154 13.74 -5.40 -2.35
CA GLY A 154 12.75 -4.33 -2.24
C GLY A 154 12.82 -3.59 -0.92
N ARG A 155 12.15 -2.44 -0.85
CA ARG A 155 11.92 -1.69 0.40
C ARG A 155 10.43 -1.53 0.64
N VAL A 156 9.99 -1.75 1.87
CA VAL A 156 8.57 -1.64 2.22
C VAL A 156 8.40 -0.71 3.42
N LEU A 157 7.49 0.25 3.31
CA LEU A 157 7.06 1.09 4.42
C LEU A 157 5.62 0.76 4.78
N LEU A 158 5.38 0.33 6.02
CA LEU A 158 4.05 0.08 6.56
C LEU A 158 3.68 1.22 7.52
N ILE A 159 2.63 1.99 7.21
CA ILE A 159 2.21 3.15 7.99
C ILE A 159 0.90 2.82 8.73
N ASP A 160 1.02 2.26 9.94
CA ASP A 160 -0.08 2.12 10.89
C ASP A 160 0.45 1.73 12.29
N ASN A 161 -0.14 2.27 13.36
CA ASN A 161 0.24 1.90 14.73
C ASN A 161 -0.06 0.42 15.05
N ARG A 162 -1.00 -0.22 14.35
CA ARG A 162 -1.32 -1.64 14.53
C ARG A 162 -0.10 -2.54 14.29
N TYR A 163 0.81 -2.17 13.40
CA TYR A 163 2.07 -2.91 13.20
C TYR A 163 3.01 -2.90 14.42
N LEU A 164 2.75 -2.05 15.42
CA LEU A 164 3.46 -2.07 16.70
C LEU A 164 2.93 -3.16 17.65
N ASN A 165 1.70 -3.61 17.46
CA ASN A 165 1.06 -4.65 18.26
C ASN A 165 1.64 -6.04 17.91
N ASN A 166 1.90 -6.85 18.95
CA ASN A 166 2.48 -8.19 18.82
C ASN A 166 1.70 -9.10 17.86
N LYS A 167 0.37 -8.98 17.81
CA LYS A 167 -0.49 -9.73 16.90
C LYS A 167 -0.13 -9.48 15.43
N TYR A 168 -0.05 -8.22 15.02
CA TYR A 168 0.32 -7.87 13.64
C TYR A 168 1.78 -8.19 13.35
N LYS A 169 2.69 -7.95 14.30
CA LYS A 169 4.11 -8.32 14.15
C LYS A 169 4.30 -9.81 13.85
N ARG A 170 3.56 -10.68 14.53
CA ARG A 170 3.60 -12.14 14.30
C ARG A 170 3.06 -12.57 12.94
N MET A 171 2.25 -11.74 12.29
CA MET A 171 1.74 -12.02 10.94
C MET A 171 2.74 -11.62 9.85
N LEU A 172 3.65 -10.68 10.12
CA LEU A 172 4.65 -10.25 9.14
C LEU A 172 5.64 -11.40 8.85
N PRO A 173 6.13 -11.56 7.60
CA PRO A 173 7.10 -12.60 7.26
C PRO A 173 8.36 -12.50 8.12
N GLN A 174 8.86 -13.64 8.60
CA GLN A 174 9.99 -13.70 9.53
C GLN A 174 11.32 -13.32 8.85
N GLU A 175 11.38 -13.48 7.53
CA GLU A 175 12.53 -13.18 6.68
C GLU A 175 12.71 -11.67 6.48
N TRP A 176 11.70 -10.85 6.83
CA TRP A 176 11.80 -9.40 6.70
C TRP A 176 12.65 -8.79 7.80
N ASN A 177 13.63 -7.97 7.42
CA ASN A 177 14.40 -7.16 8.35
C ASN A 177 13.59 -5.91 8.75
N ILE A 178 12.70 -6.08 9.74
CA ILE A 178 11.77 -5.04 10.20
C ILE A 178 12.49 -4.09 11.17
N LYS A 179 12.40 -2.78 10.89
CA LYS A 179 12.90 -1.72 11.76
C LYS A 179 11.84 -0.64 11.92
N LEU A 180 11.81 0.01 13.09
CA LEU A 180 11.02 1.22 13.27
C LEU A 180 11.57 2.32 12.36
N TYR A 181 10.70 2.88 11.54
CA TYR A 181 11.04 4.02 10.69
C TYR A 181 11.12 5.28 11.56
N LYS A 182 12.27 5.95 11.57
CA LYS A 182 12.57 7.14 12.38
C LYS A 182 12.75 8.37 11.49
#